data_AF-A0A2A2QA33-F1
#
_entry.id   AF-A0A2A2QA33-F1
#
_cell.length_a   1.000
_cell.length_b   1.000
_cell.length_c   1.000
_cell.angle_alpha   90.00
_cell.angle_beta   90.00
_cell.angle_gamma   90.00
#
_symmetry.space_group_name_H-M   'P 1'
#
loop_
_entity.id
_entity.type
_entity.pdbx_description
1 polymer ?
#
loop_
_entity_poly.entity_id
_entity_poly.type
_entity_poly.pdbx_seq_one_letter_code
_entity_poly.pdbx_strand_id
1 'polypeptide(L)'
;MTRFLLILLLVFSGIGRAEVTAAWKVPIGSRIPDHETDEKVRKLDKPPGESAFFEAGDELWDVSKALSWEVQVEQAGGDDPFEARDFVPMKVEWKGDWIVWNARSGMFIARGPWSQILLVGDVLGFEDQPIVLSSRFEIAEGDPSGDSKLMKSRSLSVMCRSGMNARARLDGFEVEVESMASASGEICDVRCHLSWPGRVENHRTDFQTGVTVREGVRTRLARQGMGPEVWEAWLTVSRELLDGTPFGKVRWIENADGIKPWTLFEPGGKNFRQSLGPNLELGIYPVPKNMLKVIAGKEGVPSLPDVEDTVEIAGRGRVSLIDLRKPLREHGLKLDAAAGHFGGFEPRSCSVVIVADSANQDLAEEIFSMGYDGPPSQLWIETNGESGGWGLACRSGEKAVISRRAGKAAGLFFEIEPTLGGDDNIMDLRYKFDVVAGDRAMGRIESATTLYNGKPVRVATYSKEGMKDLEVVLTGTVTGE
;
A
#
# COMPACT_ATOMS: atom_id res chain seq x y z
N MET A 1 -20.32 13.12 -35.24
CA MET A 1 -19.39 13.16 -34.10
C MET A 1 -20.03 13.72 -32.82
N THR A 2 -21.37 13.58 -32.65
CA THR A 2 -22.14 14.27 -31.59
C THR A 2 -23.11 13.33 -30.85
N ARG A 3 -22.92 12.00 -30.98
CA ARG A 3 -23.87 10.99 -30.44
C ARG A 3 -23.26 10.06 -29.37
N PHE A 4 -21.95 10.07 -29.16
CA PHE A 4 -21.27 9.19 -28.18
C PHE A 4 -21.18 9.77 -26.76
N LEU A 5 -21.25 11.10 -26.61
CA LEU A 5 -21.28 11.79 -25.31
C LEU A 5 -22.57 11.48 -24.51
N LEU A 6 -23.63 10.99 -25.18
CA LEU A 6 -24.94 10.77 -24.56
C LEU A 6 -25.06 9.41 -23.85
N ILE A 7 -24.25 8.41 -24.21
CA ILE A 7 -24.45 7.03 -23.72
C ILE A 7 -23.77 6.81 -22.36
N LEU A 8 -22.64 7.47 -22.07
CA LEU A 8 -21.98 7.41 -20.75
C LEU A 8 -22.64 8.30 -19.68
N LEU A 9 -23.34 9.37 -20.08
CA LEU A 9 -24.18 10.18 -19.19
C LEU A 9 -25.49 9.49 -18.80
N LEU A 10 -25.96 8.50 -19.59
CA LEU A 10 -27.21 7.77 -19.32
C LEU A 10 -27.05 6.56 -18.38
N VAL A 11 -25.83 6.02 -18.22
CA VAL A 11 -25.54 4.94 -17.25
C VAL A 11 -25.84 5.36 -15.80
N PHE A 12 -25.85 6.67 -15.52
CA PHE A 12 -26.12 7.24 -14.20
C PHE A 12 -27.59 7.56 -13.90
N SER A 13 -28.53 7.27 -14.80
CA SER A 13 -29.97 7.53 -14.57
C SER A 13 -30.74 6.34 -13.95
N GLY A 14 -30.12 5.16 -13.91
CA GLY A 14 -30.74 3.91 -13.45
C GLY A 14 -30.34 3.44 -12.05
N ILE A 15 -29.23 3.94 -11.50
CA ILE A 15 -28.98 3.85 -10.06
C ILE A 15 -29.93 4.88 -9.46
N GLY A 16 -30.95 4.44 -8.73
CA GLY A 16 -31.95 5.31 -8.15
C GLY A 16 -31.30 6.51 -7.45
N ARG A 17 -32.07 7.60 -7.31
CA ARG A 17 -31.77 8.78 -6.49
C ARG A 17 -31.56 8.45 -5.00
N ALA A 18 -30.76 7.44 -4.69
CA ALA A 18 -30.35 7.12 -3.34
C ALA A 18 -29.35 8.20 -2.93
N GLU A 19 -29.86 9.15 -2.15
CA GLU A 19 -29.02 10.03 -1.35
C GLU A 19 -28.12 9.16 -0.47
N VAL A 20 -26.84 9.51 -0.44
CA VAL A 20 -25.85 8.88 0.42
C VAL A 20 -25.33 9.91 1.38
N THR A 21 -25.20 9.52 2.64
CA THR A 21 -24.50 10.32 3.64
C THR A 21 -23.10 9.75 3.83
N ALA A 22 -22.08 10.59 3.70
CA ALA A 22 -20.69 10.22 3.93
C ALA A 22 -19.99 11.27 4.80
N ALA A 23 -18.91 10.85 5.45
CA ALA A 23 -18.09 11.70 6.29
C ALA A 23 -16.60 11.52 6.01
N TRP A 24 -15.84 12.61 6.15
CA TRP A 24 -14.39 12.67 6.02
C TRP A 24 -13.77 13.39 7.21
N LYS A 25 -12.71 12.85 7.79
CA LYS A 25 -11.91 13.51 8.82
C LYS A 25 -10.84 14.37 8.13
N VAL A 26 -11.04 15.69 8.11
CA VAL A 26 -10.10 16.61 7.45
C VAL A 26 -9.85 17.84 8.34
N PRO A 27 -8.61 18.32 8.45
CA PRO A 27 -8.30 19.55 9.18
C PRO A 27 -8.92 20.74 8.44
N ILE A 28 -10.02 21.29 8.95
CA ILE A 28 -10.78 22.35 8.26
C ILE A 28 -9.95 23.62 8.01
N GLY A 29 -9.00 23.94 8.91
CA GLY A 29 -8.28 25.21 8.89
C GLY A 29 -7.47 25.45 7.62
N SER A 30 -7.13 24.39 6.86
CA SER A 30 -6.45 24.50 5.57
C SER A 30 -7.41 24.66 4.37
N ARG A 31 -8.70 24.38 4.53
CA ARG A 31 -9.70 24.36 3.45
C ARG A 31 -10.78 25.42 3.59
N ILE A 32 -11.14 25.81 4.82
CA ILE A 32 -12.09 26.88 5.13
C ILE A 32 -11.44 27.76 6.21
N PRO A 33 -10.74 28.86 5.82
CA PRO A 33 -10.11 29.78 6.75
C PRO A 33 -11.14 30.42 7.68
N ASP A 34 -10.85 30.45 8.99
CA ASP A 34 -11.68 31.06 10.05
C ASP A 34 -13.19 30.90 9.85
N HIS A 35 -13.66 29.65 9.86
CA HIS A 35 -15.06 29.25 9.71
C HIS A 35 -16.04 30.00 10.63
N GLU A 36 -15.57 30.55 11.76
CA GLU A 36 -16.39 31.40 12.65
C GLU A 36 -16.68 32.79 12.07
N THR A 37 -15.84 33.26 11.15
CA THR A 37 -15.87 34.62 10.58
C THR A 37 -16.20 34.65 9.08
N ASP A 38 -16.12 33.52 8.38
CA ASP A 38 -16.50 33.45 6.97
C ASP A 38 -18.02 33.57 6.80
N GLU A 39 -18.48 34.63 6.13
CA GLU A 39 -19.90 34.89 5.86
C GLU A 39 -20.59 33.77 5.05
N LYS A 40 -19.81 32.90 4.40
CA LYS A 40 -20.31 31.74 3.67
C LYS A 40 -20.47 30.49 4.54
N VAL A 41 -20.03 30.55 5.79
CA VAL A 41 -20.19 29.48 6.79
C VAL A 41 -21.22 29.92 7.82
N ARG A 42 -22.15 29.04 8.18
CA ARG A 42 -23.21 29.35 9.14
C ARG A 42 -23.33 28.28 10.22
N LYS A 43 -23.21 28.67 11.49
CA LYS A 43 -23.50 27.76 12.61
C LYS A 43 -24.95 27.30 12.59
N LEU A 44 -25.18 26.02 12.83
CA LEU A 44 -26.50 25.39 12.87
C LEU A 44 -26.90 25.13 14.32
N ASP A 45 -28.12 25.54 14.70
CA ASP A 45 -28.68 25.26 16.03
C ASP A 45 -29.16 23.81 16.19
N LYS A 46 -29.36 23.10 15.08
CA LYS A 46 -29.81 21.70 15.02
C LYS A 46 -29.28 21.00 13.77
N PRO A 47 -29.19 19.66 13.76
CA PRO A 47 -28.81 18.91 12.56
C PRO A 47 -29.70 19.24 11.35
N PRO A 48 -29.13 19.31 10.13
CA PRO A 48 -29.89 19.63 8.92
C PRO A 48 -30.82 18.48 8.47
N GLY A 49 -30.58 17.26 8.96
CA GLY A 49 -31.36 16.07 8.69
C GLY A 49 -30.98 14.93 9.63
N GLU A 50 -31.67 13.81 9.51
CA GLU A 50 -31.34 12.58 10.24
C GLU A 50 -30.08 11.95 9.65
N SER A 51 -29.11 11.67 10.52
CA SER A 51 -27.91 10.90 10.22
C SER A 51 -27.30 10.35 11.51
N ALA A 52 -26.78 9.13 11.44
CA ALA A 52 -26.02 8.51 12.51
C ALA A 52 -24.72 9.27 12.87
N PHE A 53 -24.25 10.19 12.01
CA PHE A 53 -23.05 11.00 12.28
C PHE A 53 -23.28 12.16 13.24
N PHE A 54 -24.53 12.45 13.60
CA PHE A 54 -24.88 13.57 14.47
C PHE A 54 -25.24 13.09 15.88
N GLU A 55 -24.53 13.62 16.87
CA GLU A 55 -24.74 13.34 18.29
C GLU A 55 -25.25 14.58 19.03
N ALA A 56 -25.84 14.34 20.20
CA ALA A 56 -26.22 15.42 21.11
C ALA A 56 -24.99 16.20 21.57
N GLY A 57 -25.04 17.53 21.44
CA GLY A 57 -23.94 18.42 21.80
C GLY A 57 -22.89 18.62 20.71
N ASP A 58 -23.15 18.16 19.49
CA ASP A 58 -22.33 18.51 18.33
C ASP A 58 -22.38 19.99 17.98
N GLU A 59 -21.26 20.49 17.47
CA GLU A 59 -21.12 21.86 16.98
C GLU A 59 -21.06 21.83 15.46
N LEU A 60 -22.19 22.11 14.82
CA LEU A 60 -22.40 21.93 13.39
C LEU A 60 -22.36 23.26 12.64
N TRP A 61 -21.64 23.30 11.53
CA TRP A 61 -21.50 24.46 10.66
C TRP A 61 -21.85 24.09 9.23
N ASP A 62 -22.82 24.78 8.64
CA ASP A 62 -23.20 24.68 7.24
C ASP A 62 -22.13 25.35 6.39
N VAL A 63 -21.52 24.56 5.51
CA VAL A 63 -20.37 24.94 4.67
C VAL A 63 -20.72 24.86 3.17
N SER A 64 -22.00 24.74 2.85
CA SER A 64 -22.51 24.60 1.47
C SER A 64 -22.12 25.73 0.56
N LYS A 65 -22.03 26.95 1.09
CA LYS A 65 -21.68 28.15 0.34
C LYS A 65 -20.19 28.47 0.37
N ALA A 66 -19.47 28.00 1.39
CA ALA A 66 -18.03 28.21 1.54
C ALA A 66 -17.25 27.37 0.53
N LEU A 67 -17.72 26.16 0.26
CA LEU A 67 -17.22 25.32 -0.82
C LEU A 67 -17.80 25.75 -2.18
N SER A 68 -17.45 26.94 -2.65
CA SER A 68 -17.63 27.28 -4.06
C SER A 68 -16.50 26.63 -4.85
N TRP A 69 -16.81 25.54 -5.56
CA TRP A 69 -15.83 24.72 -6.24
C TRP A 69 -15.35 25.40 -7.51
N GLU A 70 -14.05 25.60 -7.67
CA GLU A 70 -13.45 26.01 -8.94
C GLU A 70 -12.52 24.87 -9.36
N VAL A 71 -13.03 23.95 -10.17
CA VAL A 71 -12.29 22.79 -10.65
C VAL A 71 -11.62 23.20 -11.95
N GLN A 72 -10.31 22.99 -12.05
CA GLN A 72 -9.58 23.20 -13.31
C GLN A 72 -9.99 22.07 -14.26
N VAL A 73 -10.79 22.40 -15.27
CA VAL A 73 -11.19 21.44 -16.29
C VAL A 73 -10.35 21.74 -17.52
N GLU A 74 -9.67 20.71 -18.00
CA GLU A 74 -8.95 20.76 -19.26
C GLU A 74 -9.94 21.11 -20.38
N GLN A 75 -9.70 22.22 -21.07
CA GLN A 75 -10.50 22.54 -22.24
C GLN A 75 -10.15 21.53 -23.34
N ALA A 76 -11.17 20.82 -23.85
CA ALA A 76 -11.01 20.00 -25.05
C ALA A 76 -10.74 20.95 -26.23
N GLY A 77 -9.48 21.29 -26.46
CA GLY A 77 -9.04 22.23 -27.48
C GLY A 77 -7.76 21.73 -28.13
N GLY A 78 -7.84 21.47 -29.43
CA GLY A 78 -6.71 21.12 -30.29
C GLY A 78 -6.70 19.66 -30.72
N ASP A 79 -6.62 19.42 -32.04
CA ASP A 79 -6.25 18.12 -32.62
C ASP A 79 -4.74 17.81 -32.41
N ASP A 80 -4.00 18.69 -31.72
CA ASP A 80 -2.55 18.60 -31.48
C ASP A 80 -2.25 18.23 -30.01
N PRO A 81 -1.71 17.02 -29.74
CA PRO A 81 -1.38 16.56 -28.39
C PRO A 81 -0.18 17.29 -27.74
N PHE A 82 0.52 18.17 -28.46
CA PHE A 82 1.66 18.95 -27.96
C PHE A 82 1.35 20.43 -27.70
N GLU A 83 0.12 20.91 -27.97
CA GLU A 83 -0.28 22.25 -27.55
C GLU A 83 -0.42 22.32 -26.02
N ALA A 84 -0.03 23.46 -25.44
CA ALA A 84 -0.20 23.71 -24.02
C ALA A 84 -1.70 23.67 -23.70
N ARG A 85 -2.11 22.67 -22.93
CA ARG A 85 -3.50 22.47 -22.51
C ARG A 85 -3.92 23.64 -21.62
N ASP A 86 -4.87 24.43 -22.09
CA ASP A 86 -5.49 25.48 -21.30
C ASP A 86 -6.45 24.85 -20.29
N PHE A 87 -6.17 25.04 -19.01
CA PHE A 87 -7.08 24.67 -17.93
C PHE A 87 -8.04 25.83 -17.67
N VAL A 88 -9.33 25.60 -17.86
CA VAL A 88 -10.35 26.61 -17.57
C VAL A 88 -10.93 26.31 -16.19
N PRO A 89 -10.99 27.30 -15.29
CA PRO A 89 -11.71 27.14 -14.05
C PRO A 89 -13.21 26.94 -14.31
N MET A 90 -13.72 25.76 -13.98
CA MET A 90 -15.15 25.46 -13.97
C MET A 90 -15.67 25.62 -12.55
N LYS A 91 -16.59 26.57 -12.36
CA LYS A 91 -17.31 26.67 -11.11
C LYS A 91 -18.32 25.54 -11.00
N VAL A 92 -18.16 24.64 -10.06
CA VAL A 92 -19.13 23.59 -9.77
C VAL A 92 -19.92 24.05 -8.52
N GLU A 93 -21.23 23.80 -8.50
CA GLU A 93 -22.11 24.14 -7.36
C GLU A 93 -22.71 22.88 -6.74
N TRP A 94 -22.83 22.86 -5.41
CA TRP A 94 -23.38 21.73 -4.66
C TRP A 94 -24.85 21.48 -4.96
N LYS A 95 -25.15 20.25 -5.38
CA LYS A 95 -26.49 19.79 -5.74
C LYS A 95 -27.06 18.72 -4.80
N GLY A 96 -26.39 18.45 -3.67
CA GLY A 96 -26.92 17.57 -2.63
C GLY A 96 -27.75 18.33 -1.60
N ASP A 97 -28.24 17.61 -0.58
CA ASP A 97 -29.18 18.16 0.40
C ASP A 97 -28.48 19.11 1.35
N TRP A 98 -27.36 18.65 1.94
CA TRP A 98 -26.61 19.42 2.91
C TRP A 98 -25.17 18.94 3.03
N ILE A 99 -24.35 19.82 3.55
CA ILE A 99 -22.92 19.64 3.72
C ILE A 99 -22.48 20.47 4.92
N VAL A 100 -21.99 19.76 5.93
CA VAL A 100 -21.82 20.28 7.28
C VAL A 100 -20.46 19.87 7.81
N TRP A 101 -19.79 20.79 8.46
CA TRP A 101 -18.63 20.49 9.28
C TRP A 101 -19.04 20.38 10.75
N ASN A 102 -18.68 19.28 11.38
CA ASN A 102 -18.81 19.07 12.82
C ASN A 102 -17.47 19.42 13.49
N ALA A 103 -17.44 20.56 14.18
CA ALA A 103 -16.24 21.09 14.83
C ALA A 103 -15.74 20.20 15.97
N ARG A 104 -16.66 19.53 16.67
CA ARG A 104 -16.34 18.65 17.81
C ARG A 104 -15.64 17.38 17.35
N SER A 105 -16.19 16.72 16.32
CA SER A 105 -15.60 15.49 15.77
C SER A 105 -14.51 15.77 14.74
N GLY A 106 -14.38 17.00 14.25
CA GLY A 106 -13.49 17.37 13.15
C GLY A 106 -13.87 16.69 11.82
N MET A 107 -15.13 16.26 11.68
CA MET A 107 -15.61 15.57 10.50
C MET A 107 -16.37 16.52 9.59
N PHE A 108 -16.14 16.33 8.30
CA PHE A 108 -16.90 16.92 7.23
C PHE A 108 -17.95 15.90 6.79
N ILE A 109 -19.23 16.23 6.85
CA ILE A 109 -20.34 15.29 6.62
C ILE A 109 -21.23 15.86 5.51
N ALA A 110 -21.52 15.07 4.49
CA ALA A 110 -22.35 15.49 3.37
C ALA A 110 -23.41 14.45 3.07
N ARG A 111 -24.60 14.91 2.64
CA ARG A 111 -25.68 14.06 2.15
C ARG A 111 -26.15 14.53 0.79
N GLY A 112 -26.15 13.63 -0.19
CA GLY A 112 -26.62 13.95 -1.53
C GLY A 112 -26.38 12.83 -2.53
N PRO A 113 -26.52 13.11 -3.83
CA PRO A 113 -26.23 12.14 -4.88
C PRO A 113 -24.80 11.63 -4.80
N TRP A 114 -24.61 10.34 -5.09
CA TRP A 114 -23.29 9.68 -5.06
C TRP A 114 -22.19 10.47 -5.77
N SER A 115 -22.47 10.99 -6.97
CA SER A 115 -21.51 11.80 -7.75
C SER A 115 -21.07 13.08 -7.05
N GLN A 116 -21.96 13.71 -6.28
CA GLN A 116 -21.64 14.90 -5.50
C GLN A 116 -20.83 14.55 -4.25
N ILE A 117 -21.14 13.42 -3.61
CA ILE A 117 -20.37 12.91 -2.46
C ILE A 117 -18.92 12.59 -2.87
N LEU A 118 -18.72 11.95 -4.02
CA LEU A 118 -17.38 11.69 -4.56
C LEU A 118 -16.62 13.00 -4.83
N LEU A 119 -17.27 13.97 -5.47
CA LEU A 119 -16.67 15.28 -5.75
C LEU A 119 -16.23 16.00 -4.46
N VAL A 120 -17.01 15.90 -3.38
CA VAL A 120 -16.61 16.44 -2.07
C VAL A 120 -15.34 15.77 -1.58
N GLY A 121 -15.23 14.45 -1.67
CA GLY A 121 -14.01 13.72 -1.32
C GLY A 121 -12.77 14.24 -2.05
N ASP A 122 -12.86 14.40 -3.37
CA ASP A 122 -11.77 14.91 -4.21
C ASP A 122 -11.37 16.35 -3.83
N VAL A 123 -12.36 17.23 -3.64
CA VAL A 123 -12.12 18.64 -3.27
C VAL A 123 -11.47 18.78 -1.90
N LEU A 124 -11.88 17.96 -0.93
CA LEU A 124 -11.25 17.95 0.37
C LEU A 124 -9.77 17.53 0.28
N GLY A 125 -9.39 16.80 -0.77
CA GLY A 125 -8.05 16.27 -1.00
C GLY A 125 -7.60 15.52 0.25
N PHE A 126 -8.44 14.62 0.75
CA PHE A 126 -8.12 13.85 1.96
C PHE A 126 -6.91 12.91 1.71
N GLU A 127 -6.64 12.55 0.45
CA GLU A 127 -5.47 11.76 0.02
C GLU A 127 -4.16 12.54 0.12
N ASP A 128 -4.22 13.85 -0.10
CA ASP A 128 -3.07 14.76 -0.03
C ASP A 128 -2.80 15.27 1.40
N GLN A 129 -3.52 14.76 2.40
CA GLN A 129 -3.33 15.20 3.78
C GLN A 129 -1.94 14.81 4.27
N PRO A 130 -1.28 15.66 5.06
CA PRO A 130 0.01 15.32 5.64
C PRO A 130 -0.15 14.10 6.56
N ILE A 131 0.43 12.97 6.12
CA ILE A 131 0.47 11.74 6.89
C ILE A 131 1.79 11.60 7.66
N VAL A 132 1.72 10.86 8.76
CA VAL A 132 2.84 10.37 9.54
C VAL A 132 2.82 8.85 9.48
N LEU A 133 4.01 8.27 9.34
CA LEU A 133 4.24 6.83 9.40
C LEU A 133 4.67 6.47 10.81
N SER A 134 3.82 5.71 11.50
CA SER A 134 4.09 5.14 12.81
C SER A 134 4.63 3.72 12.62
N SER A 135 5.94 3.56 12.80
CA SER A 135 6.67 2.29 12.67
C SER A 135 6.94 1.71 14.06
N ARG A 136 6.26 0.63 14.40
CA ARG A 136 6.41 -0.11 15.67
C ARG A 136 7.30 -1.32 15.48
N PHE A 137 8.40 -1.36 16.22
CA PHE A 137 9.33 -2.49 16.26
C PHE A 137 9.14 -3.28 17.55
N GLU A 138 9.14 -4.60 17.45
CA GLU A 138 9.00 -5.50 18.60
C GLU A 138 10.07 -6.59 18.57
N ILE A 139 10.76 -6.80 19.69
CA ILE A 139 11.66 -7.93 19.90
C ILE A 139 11.01 -8.85 20.92
N ALA A 140 10.54 -10.00 20.47
CA ALA A 140 9.96 -11.04 21.32
C ALA A 140 11.02 -12.09 21.62
N GLU A 141 11.30 -12.36 22.89
CA GLU A 141 12.30 -13.33 23.32
C GLU A 141 11.66 -14.58 23.95
N GLY A 142 12.10 -15.77 23.53
CA GLY A 142 11.65 -17.08 24.02
C GLY A 142 12.43 -17.59 25.24
N ASP A 143 12.01 -18.72 25.81
CA ASP A 143 12.74 -19.39 26.89
C ASP A 143 13.83 -20.34 26.34
N PRO A 144 15.11 -20.22 26.74
CA PRO A 144 16.18 -21.19 26.48
C PRO A 144 15.82 -22.64 26.79
N SER A 145 14.90 -22.86 27.74
CA SER A 145 14.56 -24.18 28.28
C SER A 145 13.69 -25.05 27.36
N GLY A 146 13.20 -24.51 26.23
CA GLY A 146 12.44 -25.25 25.22
C GLY A 146 10.92 -25.18 25.36
N ASP A 147 10.39 -24.52 26.39
CA ASP A 147 8.97 -24.17 26.44
C ASP A 147 8.72 -23.00 25.47
N SER A 148 8.02 -23.31 24.37
CA SER A 148 7.77 -22.48 23.17
C SER A 148 6.94 -21.20 23.38
N LYS A 149 6.97 -20.60 24.58
CA LYS A 149 6.28 -19.33 24.86
C LYS A 149 7.27 -18.18 24.83
N LEU A 150 7.11 -17.27 23.86
CA LEU A 150 7.74 -15.95 23.87
C LEU A 150 7.31 -15.23 25.16
N MET A 151 8.24 -14.97 26.07
CA MET A 151 7.95 -14.56 27.45
C MET A 151 8.15 -13.07 27.71
N LYS A 152 9.03 -12.40 26.95
CA LYS A 152 9.32 -10.98 27.09
C LYS A 152 9.31 -10.30 25.73
N SER A 153 8.58 -9.20 25.61
CA SER A 153 8.59 -8.35 24.42
C SER A 153 9.09 -6.96 24.79
N ARG A 154 10.06 -6.45 24.04
CA ARG A 154 10.43 -5.04 24.05
C ARG A 154 9.85 -4.41 22.80
N SER A 155 9.18 -3.28 22.92
CA SER A 155 8.62 -2.57 21.78
C SER A 155 9.02 -1.11 21.76
N LEU A 156 9.32 -0.58 20.58
CA LEU A 156 9.61 0.84 20.37
C LEU A 156 8.88 1.30 19.11
N SER A 157 8.17 2.43 19.22
CA SER A 157 7.50 3.06 18.07
C SER A 157 8.21 4.34 17.69
N VAL A 158 8.35 4.57 16.38
CA VAL A 158 8.95 5.77 15.81
C VAL A 158 7.98 6.36 14.81
N MET A 159 7.76 7.67 14.91
CA MET A 159 6.90 8.43 14.00
C MET A 159 7.74 9.33 13.11
N CYS A 160 7.57 9.23 11.80
CA CYS A 160 8.25 10.09 10.82
C CYS A 160 7.33 10.41 9.63
N ARG A 161 7.66 11.47 8.88
CA ARG A 161 7.01 11.69 7.58
C ARG A 161 7.59 10.73 6.55
N SER A 162 6.83 10.45 5.50
CA SER A 162 7.29 9.64 4.37
C SER A 162 8.63 10.17 3.82
N GLY A 163 9.63 9.28 3.70
CA GLY A 163 10.98 9.58 3.22
C GLY A 163 11.90 10.27 4.25
N MET A 164 11.45 10.46 5.49
CA MET A 164 12.31 11.04 6.55
C MET A 164 12.95 9.94 7.40
N ASN A 165 14.24 10.11 7.66
CA ASN A 165 14.96 9.36 8.67
C ASN A 165 14.52 9.79 10.08
N ALA A 166 14.22 8.81 10.92
CA ALA A 166 13.93 9.02 12.34
C ALA A 166 14.70 8.02 13.20
N ARG A 167 14.89 8.40 14.46
CA ARG A 167 15.61 7.59 15.45
C ARG A 167 14.93 7.63 16.80
N ALA A 168 14.94 6.52 17.51
CA ALA A 168 14.48 6.43 18.89
C ALA A 168 15.38 5.49 19.70
N ARG A 169 15.42 5.73 21.02
CA ARG A 169 16.17 4.91 21.96
C ARG A 169 15.42 4.78 23.28
N LEU A 170 15.25 3.54 23.75
CA LEU A 170 14.65 3.23 25.05
C LEU A 170 15.34 2.00 25.64
N ASP A 171 15.84 2.08 26.87
CA ASP A 171 16.45 0.96 27.61
C ASP A 171 17.51 0.16 26.84
N GLY A 172 18.30 0.86 26.02
CA GLY A 172 19.34 0.27 25.18
C GLY A 172 18.84 -0.34 23.86
N PHE A 173 17.53 -0.41 23.63
CA PHE A 173 16.95 -0.66 22.31
C PHE A 173 16.96 0.63 21.49
N GLU A 174 17.69 0.62 20.40
CA GLU A 174 17.88 1.72 19.46
C GLU A 174 17.30 1.33 18.10
N VAL A 175 16.57 2.27 17.52
CA VAL A 175 15.95 2.15 16.19
C VAL A 175 16.35 3.36 15.38
N GLU A 176 16.85 3.14 14.18
CA GLU A 176 16.96 4.12 13.11
C GLU A 176 16.13 3.62 11.94
N VAL A 177 15.24 4.45 11.40
CA VAL A 177 14.26 4.03 10.39
C VAL A 177 13.99 5.12 9.38
N GLU A 178 13.93 4.72 8.12
CA GLU A 178 13.38 5.48 7.00
C GLU A 178 12.16 4.72 6.48
N SER A 179 10.99 5.36 6.51
CA SER A 179 9.75 4.76 6.02
C SER A 179 9.19 5.62 4.89
N MET A 180 8.77 5.00 3.80
CA MET A 180 8.19 5.66 2.63
C MET A 180 6.85 5.01 2.29
N ALA A 181 5.78 5.80 2.36
CA ALA A 181 4.46 5.37 1.90
C ALA A 181 4.46 5.26 0.38
N SER A 182 3.84 4.20 -0.13
CA SER A 182 3.48 4.13 -1.55
C SER A 182 2.41 5.16 -1.92
N ALA A 183 2.28 5.44 -3.22
CA ALA A 183 1.19 6.29 -3.74
C ALA A 183 -0.19 5.65 -3.53
N SER A 184 -0.26 4.31 -3.48
CA SER A 184 -1.47 3.57 -3.14
C SER A 184 -1.85 3.75 -1.68
N GLY A 185 -0.84 3.81 -0.80
CA GLY A 185 -1.03 3.84 0.63
C GLY A 185 -1.04 2.47 1.31
N GLU A 186 -1.25 1.40 0.56
CA GLU A 186 -1.41 0.05 1.12
C GLU A 186 -0.10 -0.54 1.65
N ILE A 187 1.01 -0.16 1.04
CA ILE A 187 2.35 -0.65 1.37
C ILE A 187 3.27 0.49 1.79
N CYS A 188 4.21 0.16 2.66
CA CYS A 188 5.27 1.03 3.13
C CYS A 188 6.62 0.36 2.89
N ASP A 189 7.50 1.07 2.19
CA ASP A 189 8.89 0.70 2.06
C ASP A 189 9.64 1.17 3.30
N VAL A 190 10.35 0.26 3.97
CA VAL A 190 11.02 0.55 5.23
C VAL A 190 12.46 0.09 5.16
N ARG A 191 13.40 1.00 5.46
CA ARG A 191 14.79 0.67 5.76
C ARG A 191 15.02 0.94 7.23
N CYS A 192 15.54 -0.06 7.94
CA CYS A 192 15.76 0.08 9.37
C CYS A 192 17.09 -0.52 9.82
N HIS A 193 17.63 0.09 10.87
CA HIS A 193 18.72 -0.40 11.68
C HIS A 193 18.24 -0.49 13.13
N LEU A 194 18.25 -1.69 13.68
CA LEU A 194 17.83 -2.02 15.03
C LEU A 194 19.05 -2.47 15.83
N SER A 195 19.14 -2.04 17.07
CA SER A 195 20.24 -2.42 17.94
C SER A 195 19.78 -2.56 19.38
N TRP A 196 20.02 -3.71 20.02
CA TRP A 196 19.52 -3.98 21.38
C TRP A 196 20.48 -4.84 22.21
N PRO A 197 20.45 -4.74 23.56
CA PRO A 197 21.24 -5.61 24.41
C PRO A 197 20.69 -7.04 24.36
N GLY A 198 21.59 -8.00 24.14
CA GLY A 198 21.31 -9.44 24.18
C GLY A 198 21.05 -9.93 25.61
N ARG A 199 20.82 -11.24 25.77
CA ARG A 199 20.62 -11.83 27.12
C ARG A 199 21.93 -12.10 27.83
N VAL A 200 22.98 -12.38 27.07
CA VAL A 200 24.33 -12.51 27.62
C VAL A 200 24.91 -11.13 27.92
N GLU A 201 25.51 -10.99 29.10
CA GLU A 201 26.10 -9.73 29.55
C GLU A 201 27.15 -9.21 28.56
N ASN A 202 27.15 -7.89 28.30
CA ASN A 202 28.02 -7.22 27.32
C ASN A 202 27.82 -7.64 25.85
N HIS A 203 26.73 -8.36 25.53
CA HIS A 203 26.36 -8.65 24.15
C HIS A 203 25.37 -7.62 23.61
N ARG A 204 25.59 -7.24 22.36
CA ARG A 204 24.71 -6.36 21.60
C ARG A 204 24.40 -6.99 20.25
N THR A 205 23.14 -6.97 19.86
CA THR A 205 22.69 -7.42 18.56
C THR A 205 22.38 -6.20 17.71
N ASP A 206 22.95 -6.15 16.51
CA ASP A 206 22.74 -5.13 15.50
C ASP A 206 22.11 -5.80 14.26
N PHE A 207 21.02 -5.24 13.76
CA PHE A 207 20.26 -5.76 12.63
C PHE A 207 19.96 -4.63 11.64
N GLN A 208 20.20 -4.88 10.36
CA GLN A 208 19.91 -3.94 9.29
C GLN A 208 19.15 -4.66 8.18
N THR A 209 18.07 -4.06 7.69
CA THR A 209 17.33 -4.56 6.52
C THR A 209 16.60 -3.43 5.81
N GLY A 210 16.17 -3.69 4.57
CA GLY A 210 15.04 -3.01 3.98
C GLY A 210 13.97 -4.00 3.51
N VAL A 211 12.71 -3.67 3.78
CA VAL A 211 11.52 -4.48 3.54
C VAL A 211 10.40 -3.65 2.94
N THR A 212 9.37 -4.30 2.41
CA THR A 212 8.13 -3.66 1.98
C THR A 212 7.00 -4.31 2.75
N VAL A 213 6.30 -3.55 3.56
CA VAL A 213 5.29 -4.08 4.49
C VAL A 213 3.92 -3.52 4.18
N ARG A 214 2.87 -4.33 4.34
CA ARG A 214 1.50 -3.85 4.26
C ARG A 214 1.15 -3.03 5.50
N GLU A 215 0.38 -1.95 5.31
CA GLU A 215 -0.13 -1.13 6.40
C GLU A 215 -0.92 -1.98 7.41
N GLY A 216 -0.62 -1.78 8.70
CA GLY A 216 -1.28 -2.45 9.81
C GLY A 216 -0.91 -3.93 9.98
N VAL A 217 -0.13 -4.51 9.07
CA VAL A 217 0.28 -5.92 9.13
C VAL A 217 1.56 -6.06 9.93
N ARG A 218 1.55 -7.05 10.81
CA ARG A 218 2.70 -7.41 11.64
C ARG A 218 3.65 -8.32 10.86
N THR A 219 4.71 -7.73 10.34
CA THR A 219 5.69 -8.40 9.47
C THR A 219 6.91 -8.87 10.25
N ARG A 220 7.35 -10.11 10.03
CA ARG A 220 8.58 -10.64 10.64
C ARG A 220 9.82 -10.09 9.92
N LEU A 221 10.78 -9.57 10.68
CA LEU A 221 12.03 -9.01 10.15
C LEU A 221 13.23 -9.95 10.31
N ALA A 222 13.35 -10.58 11.47
CA ALA A 222 14.45 -11.48 11.76
C ALA A 222 14.09 -12.48 12.85
N ARG A 223 14.84 -13.58 12.92
CA ARG A 223 14.78 -14.53 14.04
C ARG A 223 16.14 -15.14 14.35
N GLN A 224 16.28 -15.61 15.58
CA GLN A 224 17.32 -16.52 16.03
C GLN A 224 16.66 -17.57 16.93
N GLY A 225 16.84 -18.86 16.63
CA GLY A 225 16.23 -19.96 17.39
C GLY A 225 17.22 -20.94 18.02
N MET A 226 18.53 -20.67 18.00
CA MET A 226 19.56 -21.55 18.57
C MET A 226 20.13 -21.02 19.88
N GLY A 227 20.37 -21.93 20.83
CA GLY A 227 21.08 -21.66 22.07
C GLY A 227 20.25 -20.91 23.12
N PRO A 228 20.89 -20.15 24.03
CA PRO A 228 20.19 -19.45 25.11
C PRO A 228 19.43 -18.19 24.68
N GLU A 229 19.50 -17.81 23.40
CA GLU A 229 18.94 -16.58 22.86
C GLU A 229 17.97 -16.89 21.72
N VAL A 230 16.77 -17.33 22.07
CA VAL A 230 15.65 -17.42 21.15
C VAL A 230 14.96 -16.06 21.09
N TRP A 231 14.89 -15.44 19.92
CA TRP A 231 14.15 -14.19 19.73
C TRP A 231 13.65 -14.02 18.29
N GLU A 232 12.62 -13.19 18.13
CA GLU A 232 12.07 -12.76 16.85
C GLU A 232 11.88 -11.24 16.84
N ALA A 233 12.27 -10.60 15.75
CA ALA A 233 12.06 -9.18 15.50
C ALA A 233 10.88 -8.99 14.54
N TRP A 234 10.00 -8.05 14.86
CA TRP A 234 8.78 -7.74 14.14
C TRP A 234 8.65 -6.25 13.88
N LEU A 235 7.94 -5.91 12.81
CA LEU A 235 7.61 -4.55 12.41
C LEU A 235 6.13 -4.44 12.09
N THR A 236 5.50 -3.35 12.50
CA THR A 236 4.18 -2.94 12.03
C THR A 236 4.24 -1.47 11.66
N VAL A 237 3.80 -1.12 10.46
CA VAL A 237 3.74 0.27 10.01
C VAL A 237 2.28 0.66 9.86
N SER A 238 1.92 1.84 10.34
CA SER A 238 0.59 2.42 10.20
C SER A 238 0.69 3.86 9.69
N ARG A 239 -0.28 4.27 8.87
CA ARG A 239 -0.42 5.67 8.45
C ARG A 239 -1.38 6.36 9.39
N GLU A 240 -0.99 7.52 9.88
CA GLU A 240 -1.81 8.34 10.77
C GLU A 240 -1.83 9.78 10.23
N LEU A 241 -2.96 10.46 10.40
CA LEU A 241 -3.00 11.91 10.29
C LEU A 241 -2.17 12.54 11.42
N LEU A 242 -1.84 13.82 11.30
CA LEU A 242 -1.10 14.56 12.33
C LEU A 242 -1.78 14.57 13.72
N ASP A 243 -3.10 14.35 13.78
CA ASP A 243 -3.86 14.25 15.03
C ASP A 243 -3.91 12.82 15.61
N GLY A 244 -3.20 11.87 15.00
CA GLY A 244 -3.15 10.46 15.40
C GLY A 244 -4.28 9.60 14.85
N THR A 245 -5.18 10.13 14.02
CA THR A 245 -6.25 9.35 13.39
C THR A 245 -5.66 8.37 12.37
N PRO A 246 -5.90 7.05 12.47
CA PRO A 246 -5.45 6.10 11.45
C PRO A 246 -6.03 6.44 10.08
N PHE A 247 -5.21 6.39 9.03
CA PHE A 247 -5.61 6.84 7.69
C PHE A 247 -6.79 6.02 7.12
N GLY A 248 -6.81 4.70 7.35
CA GLY A 248 -7.96 3.84 7.02
C GLY A 248 -9.25 4.17 7.77
N LYS A 249 -9.21 5.09 8.76
CA LYS A 249 -10.35 5.62 9.52
C LYS A 249 -10.49 7.12 9.28
N VAL A 250 -10.32 7.58 8.05
CA VAL A 250 -10.52 8.98 7.66
C VAL A 250 -11.82 9.17 6.90
N ARG A 251 -12.42 8.10 6.38
CA ARG A 251 -13.64 8.13 5.56
C ARG A 251 -14.68 7.16 6.09
N TRP A 252 -15.93 7.59 6.06
CA TRP A 252 -17.07 6.78 6.46
C TRP A 252 -18.27 7.01 5.58
N ILE A 253 -19.14 6.00 5.53
CA ILE A 253 -20.41 6.03 4.82
C ILE A 253 -21.50 5.49 5.72
N GLU A 254 -22.65 6.15 5.72
CA GLU A 254 -23.86 5.69 6.39
C GLU A 254 -24.67 4.80 5.44
N ASN A 255 -25.07 3.62 5.92
CA ASN A 255 -26.01 2.74 5.24
C ASN A 255 -27.10 2.28 6.22
N ALA A 256 -27.99 1.40 5.77
CA ALA A 256 -29.09 0.88 6.59
C ALA A 256 -28.64 0.20 7.89
N ASP A 257 -27.40 -0.32 7.95
CA ASP A 257 -26.83 -0.96 9.13
C ASP A 257 -26.04 0.02 10.04
N GLY A 258 -25.98 1.31 9.68
CA GLY A 258 -25.25 2.35 10.39
C GLY A 258 -23.98 2.85 9.68
N ILE A 259 -23.05 3.41 10.46
CA ILE A 259 -21.80 3.98 9.95
C ILE A 259 -20.77 2.87 9.73
N LYS A 260 -20.19 2.80 8.53
CA LYS A 260 -19.06 1.92 8.21
C LYS A 260 -17.89 2.70 7.63
N PRO A 261 -16.63 2.26 7.83
CA PRO A 261 -15.49 2.81 7.11
C PRO A 261 -15.73 2.77 5.60
N TRP A 262 -15.44 3.88 4.93
CA TRP A 262 -15.61 4.00 3.50
C TRP A 262 -14.27 3.84 2.79
N THR A 263 -14.01 2.62 2.37
CA THR A 263 -12.85 2.30 1.53
C THR A 263 -13.18 2.68 0.09
N LEU A 264 -13.02 3.96 -0.23
CA LEU A 264 -12.92 4.39 -1.61
C LEU A 264 -11.57 3.90 -2.13
N PHE A 265 -11.64 3.05 -3.15
CA PHE A 265 -10.57 2.68 -4.08
C PHE A 265 -9.21 3.37 -3.81
N GLU A 266 -8.20 2.63 -3.33
CA GLU A 266 -6.80 3.08 -3.27
C GLU A 266 -6.08 2.51 -4.51
N PRO A 267 -5.42 3.34 -5.35
CA PRO A 267 -4.68 2.89 -6.53
C PRO A 267 -3.57 1.88 -6.19
N GLY A 268 -3.84 0.57 -6.15
CA GLY A 268 -2.84 -0.45 -5.83
C GLY A 268 -3.36 -1.65 -5.03
N GLY A 269 -4.63 -1.63 -4.61
CA GLY A 269 -5.31 -2.80 -4.08
C GLY A 269 -5.50 -3.91 -5.10
N LYS A 270 -5.68 -5.14 -4.60
CA LYS A 270 -6.12 -6.27 -5.44
C LYS A 270 -7.30 -5.85 -6.32
N ASN A 271 -7.31 -6.38 -7.54
CA ASN A 271 -8.32 -6.22 -8.59
C ASN A 271 -9.67 -5.70 -8.06
N PHE A 272 -9.98 -4.44 -8.35
CA PHE A 272 -11.25 -3.85 -7.95
C PHE A 272 -12.33 -4.33 -8.91
N ARG A 273 -13.49 -4.75 -8.39
CA ARG A 273 -14.69 -5.02 -9.19
C ARG A 273 -15.91 -4.36 -8.59
N GLN A 274 -16.69 -3.68 -9.43
CA GLN A 274 -17.97 -3.10 -9.07
C GLN A 274 -19.00 -3.37 -10.15
N SER A 275 -20.16 -3.92 -9.78
CA SER A 275 -21.29 -4.01 -10.69
C SER A 275 -21.81 -2.60 -11.05
N LEU A 276 -21.88 -2.30 -12.35
CA LEU A 276 -22.49 -1.09 -12.91
C LEU A 276 -23.95 -1.33 -13.34
N GLY A 277 -24.45 -2.55 -13.17
CA GLY A 277 -25.78 -2.99 -13.61
C GLY A 277 -25.83 -4.51 -13.81
N PRO A 278 -26.95 -5.05 -14.32
CA PRO A 278 -27.18 -6.49 -14.39
C PRO A 278 -26.19 -7.25 -15.29
N ASN A 279 -25.52 -6.58 -16.22
CA ASN A 279 -24.66 -7.22 -17.23
C ASN A 279 -23.28 -6.55 -17.38
N LEU A 280 -22.96 -5.53 -16.59
CA LEU A 280 -21.71 -4.78 -16.70
C LEU A 280 -21.07 -4.63 -15.34
N GLU A 281 -19.77 -4.87 -15.31
CA GLU A 281 -18.89 -4.69 -14.18
C GLU A 281 -17.74 -3.75 -14.59
N LEU A 282 -17.35 -2.88 -13.67
CA LEU A 282 -16.12 -2.11 -13.71
C LEU A 282 -15.03 -2.89 -12.99
N GLY A 283 -13.94 -3.17 -13.68
CA GLY A 283 -12.71 -3.76 -13.18
C GLY A 283 -11.58 -2.73 -13.22
N ILE A 284 -10.78 -2.61 -12.17
CA ILE A 284 -9.54 -1.82 -12.19
C ILE A 284 -8.39 -2.68 -11.70
N TYR A 285 -7.36 -2.77 -12.53
CA TYR A 285 -6.24 -3.68 -12.39
C TYR A 285 -4.94 -2.87 -12.34
N PRO A 286 -4.19 -2.86 -11.22
CA PRO A 286 -2.86 -2.26 -11.21
C PRO A 286 -1.93 -3.04 -12.15
N VAL A 287 -1.14 -2.32 -12.96
CA VAL A 287 -0.23 -2.93 -13.94
C VAL A 287 1.11 -2.19 -13.95
N PRO A 288 2.21 -2.84 -14.39
CA PRO A 288 3.50 -2.18 -14.43
C PRO A 288 3.55 -1.10 -15.52
N LYS A 289 4.42 -0.11 -15.35
CA LYS A 289 4.60 0.98 -16.34
C LYS A 289 5.00 0.46 -17.73
N ASN A 290 5.65 -0.69 -17.80
CA ASN A 290 6.04 -1.34 -19.05
C ASN A 290 4.94 -2.23 -19.64
N MET A 291 3.78 -2.42 -18.98
CA MET A 291 2.70 -3.30 -19.43
C MET A 291 2.21 -2.91 -20.83
N LEU A 292 2.19 -1.62 -21.14
CA LEU A 292 1.86 -1.14 -22.49
C LEU A 292 2.79 -1.72 -23.57
N LYS A 293 4.08 -1.91 -23.26
CA LYS A 293 5.05 -2.53 -24.17
C LYS A 293 4.81 -4.03 -24.30
N VAL A 294 4.43 -4.69 -23.21
CA VAL A 294 4.14 -6.14 -23.16
C VAL A 294 2.85 -6.44 -23.93
N ILE A 295 1.77 -5.70 -23.67
CA ILE A 295 0.46 -5.82 -24.33
C ILE A 295 0.52 -5.44 -25.81
N ALA A 296 1.37 -4.48 -26.20
CA ALA A 296 1.56 -4.11 -27.61
C ALA A 296 2.42 -5.12 -28.41
N GLY A 297 2.98 -6.13 -27.73
CA GLY A 297 3.46 -7.36 -28.35
C GLY A 297 4.67 -7.28 -29.29
N LYS A 298 5.37 -6.15 -29.46
CA LYS A 298 6.58 -6.06 -30.31
C LYS A 298 7.62 -5.04 -29.84
N GLU A 299 8.88 -5.47 -29.72
CA GLU A 299 10.02 -4.56 -29.81
C GLU A 299 10.03 -3.91 -31.20
N GLY A 300 9.94 -2.58 -31.26
CA GLY A 300 10.16 -1.80 -32.49
C GLY A 300 8.93 -1.38 -33.30
N VAL A 301 7.74 -1.25 -32.71
CA VAL A 301 6.53 -0.68 -33.37
C VAL A 301 6.15 0.66 -32.70
N PRO A 302 5.72 1.67 -33.48
CA PRO A 302 5.81 3.09 -33.13
C PRO A 302 4.82 3.52 -32.04
N SER A 303 4.98 4.77 -31.58
CA SER A 303 4.21 5.48 -30.55
C SER A 303 2.81 4.90 -30.30
N LEU A 304 2.50 4.72 -29.01
CA LEU A 304 1.15 4.42 -28.49
C LEU A 304 0.10 5.17 -29.34
N PRO A 305 -1.00 4.53 -29.75
CA PRO A 305 -2.02 5.23 -30.52
C PRO A 305 -2.49 6.47 -29.75
N ASP A 306 -2.39 7.64 -30.39
CA ASP A 306 -2.89 8.92 -29.88
C ASP A 306 -4.42 8.87 -29.89
N VAL A 307 -5.01 8.33 -28.84
CA VAL A 307 -6.42 8.56 -28.50
C VAL A 307 -6.52 8.61 -26.97
N GLU A 308 -6.46 9.82 -26.42
CA GLU A 308 -6.93 10.08 -25.06
C GLU A 308 -8.45 10.13 -25.08
N ASP A 309 -9.10 8.97 -24.94
CA ASP A 309 -10.51 8.97 -24.55
C ASP A 309 -10.54 9.44 -23.09
N THR A 310 -11.04 10.66 -22.84
CA THR A 310 -11.26 11.14 -21.48
C THR A 310 -12.51 10.46 -20.92
N VAL A 311 -12.33 9.64 -19.89
CA VAL A 311 -13.41 8.92 -19.24
C VAL A 311 -13.59 9.43 -17.82
N GLU A 312 -14.83 9.68 -17.42
CA GLU A 312 -15.15 9.99 -16.02
C GLU A 312 -15.30 8.67 -15.25
N ILE A 313 -14.38 8.42 -14.32
CA ILE A 313 -14.38 7.23 -13.46
C ILE A 313 -14.86 7.66 -12.08
N ALA A 314 -15.85 6.94 -11.53
CA ALA A 314 -16.35 7.17 -10.19
C ALA A 314 -15.20 7.07 -9.16
N GLY A 315 -14.95 8.16 -8.43
CA GLY A 315 -13.87 8.26 -7.45
C GLY A 315 -12.50 8.66 -8.00
N ARG A 316 -12.39 8.98 -9.30
CA ARG A 316 -11.17 9.51 -9.94
C ARG A 316 -11.40 10.75 -10.82
N GLY A 317 -12.65 11.20 -10.96
CA GLY A 317 -12.99 12.32 -11.85
C GLY A 317 -12.75 11.99 -13.33
N ARG A 318 -12.46 13.00 -14.15
CA ARG A 318 -12.06 12.81 -15.55
C ARG A 318 -10.62 12.35 -15.63
N VAL A 319 -10.43 11.19 -16.24
CA VAL A 319 -9.13 10.55 -16.39
C VAL A 319 -8.85 10.35 -17.87
N SER A 320 -7.68 10.79 -18.33
CA SER A 320 -7.21 10.46 -19.68
C SER A 320 -6.77 9.00 -19.69
N LEU A 321 -7.44 8.19 -20.51
CA LEU A 321 -7.13 6.78 -20.68
C LEU A 321 -6.62 6.53 -22.09
N ILE A 322 -5.59 5.69 -22.19
CA ILE A 322 -5.10 5.14 -23.45
C ILE A 322 -5.99 3.95 -23.79
N ASP A 323 -6.72 4.01 -24.91
CA ASP A 323 -7.60 2.91 -25.34
C ASP A 323 -6.81 1.60 -25.57
N LEU A 324 -7.16 0.57 -24.79
CA LEU A 324 -6.57 -0.76 -24.86
C LEU A 324 -7.52 -1.81 -25.47
N ARG A 325 -8.71 -1.44 -25.96
CA ARG A 325 -9.69 -2.41 -26.48
C ARG A 325 -9.11 -3.30 -27.58
N LYS A 326 -8.35 -2.73 -28.51
CA LYS A 326 -7.73 -3.49 -29.60
C LYS A 326 -6.71 -4.53 -29.08
N PRO A 327 -5.66 -4.15 -28.35
CA PRO A 327 -4.69 -5.13 -27.88
C PRO A 327 -5.27 -6.10 -26.85
N LEU A 328 -6.26 -5.70 -26.05
CA LEU A 328 -6.94 -6.62 -25.13
C LEU A 328 -7.77 -7.69 -25.86
N ARG A 329 -8.40 -7.33 -26.99
CA ARG A 329 -9.07 -8.32 -27.86
C ARG A 329 -8.10 -9.33 -28.46
N GLU A 330 -6.87 -8.91 -28.77
CA GLU A 330 -5.81 -9.82 -29.24
C GLU A 330 -5.39 -10.83 -28.16
N HIS A 331 -5.62 -10.50 -26.87
CA HIS A 331 -5.40 -11.38 -25.71
C HIS A 331 -6.66 -12.11 -25.24
N GLY A 332 -7.73 -12.15 -26.06
CA GLY A 332 -8.92 -12.97 -25.81
C GLY A 332 -10.10 -12.26 -25.14
N LEU A 333 -9.96 -10.99 -24.70
CA LEU A 333 -11.06 -10.21 -24.14
C LEU A 333 -12.07 -9.81 -25.23
N LYS A 334 -13.35 -10.12 -25.03
CA LYS A 334 -14.44 -9.80 -25.98
C LYS A 334 -15.07 -8.45 -25.66
N LEU A 335 -14.28 -7.38 -25.77
CA LEU A 335 -14.75 -6.03 -25.48
C LEU A 335 -15.56 -5.46 -26.66
N ASP A 336 -16.89 -5.52 -26.64
CA ASP A 336 -17.76 -4.91 -27.64
C ASP A 336 -18.23 -3.50 -27.22
N ALA A 337 -17.85 -2.47 -28.00
CA ALA A 337 -18.24 -1.09 -27.73
C ALA A 337 -19.76 -0.87 -27.86
N ALA A 338 -20.45 -1.63 -28.70
CA ALA A 338 -21.91 -1.54 -28.85
C ALA A 338 -22.65 -2.09 -27.61
N ALA A 339 -22.02 -3.02 -26.87
CA ALA A 339 -22.50 -3.56 -25.61
C ALA A 339 -22.09 -2.71 -24.39
N GLY A 340 -21.40 -1.58 -24.61
CA GLY A 340 -20.88 -0.73 -23.54
C GLY A 340 -19.58 -1.22 -22.92
N HIS A 341 -18.87 -2.18 -23.56
CA HIS A 341 -17.57 -2.63 -23.06
C HIS A 341 -16.47 -1.61 -23.37
N PHE A 342 -15.51 -1.50 -22.45
CA PHE A 342 -14.38 -0.59 -22.54
C PHE A 342 -13.13 -1.21 -21.90
N GLY A 343 -11.96 -0.79 -22.36
CA GLY A 343 -10.67 -1.16 -21.79
C GLY A 343 -9.70 -0.02 -22.04
N GLY A 344 -9.11 0.54 -21.00
CA GLY A 344 -8.20 1.67 -21.12
C GLY A 344 -7.12 1.65 -20.04
N PHE A 345 -5.96 2.23 -20.34
CA PHE A 345 -4.85 2.35 -19.38
C PHE A 345 -4.70 3.79 -18.90
N GLU A 346 -4.57 3.95 -17.60
CA GLU A 346 -4.27 5.23 -16.96
C GLU A 346 -2.76 5.34 -16.68
N PRO A 347 -2.02 6.23 -17.35
CA PRO A 347 -0.58 6.36 -17.17
C PRO A 347 -0.16 6.88 -15.78
N ARG A 348 -0.98 7.72 -15.15
CA ARG A 348 -0.67 8.32 -13.85
C ARG A 348 -0.70 7.29 -12.73
N SER A 349 -1.79 6.52 -12.67
CA SER A 349 -2.00 5.48 -11.64
C SER A 349 -1.47 4.10 -12.05
N CYS A 350 -0.91 3.96 -13.25
CA CYS A 350 -0.43 2.69 -13.81
C CYS A 350 -1.49 1.58 -13.66
N SER A 351 -2.72 1.86 -14.08
CA SER A 351 -3.85 0.94 -13.92
C SER A 351 -4.54 0.69 -15.26
N VAL A 352 -5.00 -0.53 -15.49
CA VAL A 352 -5.94 -0.85 -16.57
C VAL A 352 -7.36 -0.85 -16.02
N VAL A 353 -8.23 -0.10 -16.68
CA VAL A 353 -9.64 0.03 -16.37
C VAL A 353 -10.42 -0.74 -17.43
N ILE A 354 -11.26 -1.69 -17.01
CA ILE A 354 -12.10 -2.48 -17.91
C ILE A 354 -13.55 -2.36 -17.49
N VAL A 355 -14.43 -2.05 -18.43
CA VAL A 355 -15.87 -2.19 -18.26
C VAL A 355 -16.31 -3.32 -19.16
N ALA A 356 -16.84 -4.40 -18.61
CA ALA A 356 -17.26 -5.56 -19.38
C ALA A 356 -18.21 -6.45 -18.58
N ASP A 357 -18.77 -7.48 -19.21
CA ASP A 357 -19.47 -8.55 -18.50
C ASP A 357 -18.54 -9.33 -17.55
N SER A 358 -19.15 -10.09 -16.63
CA SER A 358 -18.44 -10.84 -15.58
C SER A 358 -17.41 -11.83 -16.15
N ALA A 359 -17.72 -12.49 -17.28
CA ALA A 359 -16.81 -13.44 -17.91
C ALA A 359 -15.54 -12.77 -18.46
N ASN A 360 -15.67 -11.56 -19.02
CA ASN A 360 -14.52 -10.76 -19.45
C ASN A 360 -13.76 -10.18 -18.24
N GLN A 361 -14.42 -9.88 -17.13
CA GLN A 361 -13.72 -9.48 -15.91
C GLN A 361 -12.91 -10.62 -15.31
N ASP A 362 -13.43 -11.86 -15.30
CA ASP A 362 -12.68 -13.04 -14.87
C ASP A 362 -11.42 -13.26 -15.70
N LEU A 363 -11.53 -13.11 -17.03
CA LEU A 363 -10.37 -13.22 -17.92
C LEU A 363 -9.40 -12.05 -17.76
N ALA A 364 -9.90 -10.83 -17.58
CA ALA A 364 -9.05 -9.68 -17.28
C ALA A 364 -8.27 -9.89 -15.99
N GLU A 365 -8.94 -10.38 -14.95
CA GLU A 365 -8.31 -10.72 -13.70
C GLU A 365 -7.19 -11.73 -13.89
N GLU A 366 -7.43 -12.79 -14.67
CA GLU A 366 -6.40 -13.78 -15.02
C GLU A 366 -5.21 -13.16 -15.76
N ILE A 367 -5.45 -12.26 -16.71
CA ILE A 367 -4.41 -11.57 -17.50
C ILE A 367 -3.56 -10.64 -16.64
N PHE A 368 -4.17 -9.85 -15.75
CA PHE A 368 -3.48 -8.82 -14.96
C PHE A 368 -2.98 -9.31 -13.60
N SER A 369 -3.57 -10.37 -13.04
CA SER A 369 -3.08 -10.97 -11.79
C SER A 369 -1.77 -11.74 -11.97
N MET A 370 -1.40 -12.09 -13.20
CA MET A 370 -0.24 -12.93 -13.51
C MET A 370 1.00 -12.17 -14.04
N GLY A 371 0.97 -10.84 -14.15
CA GLY A 371 1.98 -10.11 -14.94
C GLY A 371 2.56 -8.84 -14.32
N TYR A 372 3.72 -9.02 -13.67
CA TYR A 372 4.86 -8.07 -13.56
C TYR A 372 4.70 -6.80 -12.69
N ASP A 373 5.70 -6.53 -11.86
CA ASP A 373 5.79 -5.52 -10.78
C ASP A 373 4.58 -5.45 -9.83
N GLY A 374 4.33 -6.55 -9.13
CA GLY A 374 3.93 -6.42 -7.73
C GLY A 374 5.00 -5.61 -6.95
N PRO A 375 4.67 -5.08 -5.77
CA PRO A 375 5.68 -4.48 -4.90
C PRO A 375 6.90 -5.41 -4.78
N PRO A 376 8.12 -4.86 -4.70
CA PRO A 376 9.32 -5.67 -4.77
C PRO A 376 9.23 -6.79 -3.74
N SER A 377 9.14 -8.02 -4.24
CA SER A 377 8.79 -9.19 -3.46
C SER A 377 9.69 -9.30 -2.23
N GLN A 378 9.05 -9.38 -1.07
CA GLN A 378 9.76 -9.58 0.19
C GLN A 378 10.24 -11.04 0.24
N LEU A 379 11.47 -11.22 0.68
CA LEU A 379 12.16 -12.49 0.72
C LEU A 379 12.51 -12.80 2.16
N TRP A 380 12.22 -14.02 2.58
CA TRP A 380 12.63 -14.56 3.87
C TRP A 380 13.68 -15.63 3.62
N ILE A 381 14.92 -15.39 4.07
CA ILE A 381 16.01 -16.38 4.00
C ILE A 381 16.32 -16.85 5.41
N GLU A 382 16.33 -18.17 5.59
CA GLU A 382 16.66 -18.80 6.85
C GLU A 382 17.71 -19.89 6.70
N THR A 383 18.56 -20.00 7.73
CA THR A 383 19.47 -21.13 7.93
C THR A 383 18.77 -22.16 8.82
N ASN A 384 18.94 -23.45 8.50
CA ASN A 384 18.60 -24.56 9.41
C ASN A 384 17.22 -24.40 10.08
N GLY A 385 16.17 -24.19 9.27
CA GLY A 385 14.87 -23.72 9.74
C GLY A 385 14.19 -24.59 10.81
N GLU A 386 14.30 -25.92 10.66
CA GLU A 386 13.73 -26.88 11.62
C GLU A 386 14.53 -26.99 12.92
N SER A 387 15.80 -26.58 12.91
CA SER A 387 16.71 -26.66 14.06
C SER A 387 17.01 -25.30 14.70
N GLY A 388 16.23 -24.27 14.34
CA GLY A 388 16.26 -22.96 15.00
C GLY A 388 17.35 -22.02 14.50
N GLY A 389 17.85 -22.15 13.27
CA GLY A 389 18.85 -21.22 12.76
C GLY A 389 18.37 -19.76 12.63
N TRP A 390 19.23 -18.93 12.05
CA TRP A 390 18.94 -17.52 11.80
C TRP A 390 17.94 -17.36 10.66
N GLY A 391 17.11 -16.33 10.72
CA GLY A 391 16.27 -15.93 9.59
C GLY A 391 16.25 -14.40 9.44
N LEU A 392 16.22 -13.93 8.20
CA LEU A 392 16.21 -12.52 7.84
C LEU A 392 15.20 -12.28 6.72
N ALA A 393 14.41 -11.22 6.86
CA ALA A 393 13.60 -10.66 5.79
C ALA A 393 14.36 -9.55 5.10
N CYS A 394 14.27 -9.47 3.77
CA CYS A 394 14.69 -8.32 2.99
C CYS A 394 13.95 -8.24 1.66
N ARG A 395 14.04 -7.09 1.00
CA ARG A 395 13.57 -6.90 -0.37
C ARG A 395 14.54 -7.55 -1.37
N SER A 396 14.02 -8.02 -2.50
CA SER A 396 14.85 -8.39 -3.66
C SER A 396 15.81 -7.25 -4.04
N GLY A 397 17.09 -7.58 -4.23
CA GLY A 397 18.16 -6.64 -4.55
C GLY A 397 18.70 -5.83 -3.36
N GLU A 398 18.11 -5.96 -2.18
CA GLU A 398 18.62 -5.32 -0.96
C GLU A 398 19.36 -6.30 -0.05
N LYS A 399 20.25 -5.75 0.77
CA LYS A 399 21.06 -6.49 1.72
C LYS A 399 20.41 -6.46 3.10
N ALA A 400 20.35 -7.61 3.76
CA ALA A 400 20.06 -7.69 5.19
C ALA A 400 21.22 -8.31 5.95
N VAL A 401 21.45 -7.79 7.14
CA VAL A 401 22.56 -8.19 8.01
C VAL A 401 22.04 -8.30 9.43
N ILE A 402 22.48 -9.36 10.10
CA ILE A 402 22.46 -9.43 11.55
C ILE A 402 23.84 -9.73 12.07
N SER A 403 24.24 -9.01 13.11
CA SER A 403 25.50 -9.22 13.79
C SER A 403 25.31 -9.16 15.30
N ARG A 404 26.00 -10.06 16.00
CA ARG A 404 26.11 -10.07 17.46
C ARG A 404 27.52 -9.62 17.80
N ARG A 405 27.69 -8.71 18.75
CA ARG A 405 29.01 -8.24 19.20
C ARG A 405 29.14 -8.47 20.70
N ALA A 406 30.31 -8.92 21.13
CA ALA A 406 30.68 -9.07 22.53
C ALA A 406 31.85 -8.12 22.84
N GLY A 407 31.56 -6.94 23.38
CA GLY A 407 32.57 -5.90 23.59
C GLY A 407 33.28 -5.46 22.30
N LYS A 408 34.61 -5.59 22.25
CA LYS A 408 35.45 -5.26 21.07
C LYS A 408 35.66 -6.42 20.09
N ALA A 409 35.20 -7.63 20.40
CA ALA A 409 35.35 -8.79 19.53
C ALA A 409 34.25 -8.81 18.45
N ALA A 410 34.63 -9.17 17.22
CA ALA A 410 33.66 -9.49 16.18
C ALA A 410 32.91 -10.76 16.60
N GLY A 411 31.62 -10.65 16.89
CA GLY A 411 30.80 -11.82 17.19
C GLY A 411 30.12 -12.36 15.93
N LEU A 412 29.06 -13.14 16.14
CA LEU A 412 28.35 -13.89 15.10
C LEU A 412 27.75 -12.99 14.04
N PHE A 413 27.75 -13.45 12.79
CA PHE A 413 27.33 -12.68 11.63
C PHE A 413 26.48 -13.52 10.68
N PHE A 414 25.41 -12.95 10.15
CA PHE A 414 24.65 -13.49 9.02
C PHE A 414 24.19 -12.34 8.11
N GLU A 415 24.62 -12.39 6.86
CA GLU A 415 24.29 -11.43 5.79
C GLU A 415 23.72 -12.18 4.60
N ILE A 416 22.70 -11.58 3.99
CA ILE A 416 22.05 -12.03 2.76
C ILE A 416 21.88 -10.84 1.81
N GLU A 417 21.95 -11.13 0.52
CA GLU A 417 21.61 -10.21 -0.57
C GLU A 417 20.96 -11.05 -1.68
N PRO A 418 19.65 -11.33 -1.60
CA PRO A 418 18.92 -12.11 -2.57
C PRO A 418 18.41 -11.25 -3.72
N THR A 419 18.31 -11.83 -4.92
CA THR A 419 17.73 -11.24 -6.12
C THR A 419 16.78 -12.26 -6.74
N LEU A 420 15.53 -11.87 -6.94
CA LEU A 420 14.56 -12.70 -7.65
C LEU A 420 14.80 -12.67 -9.15
N GLY A 421 14.66 -13.83 -9.78
CA GLY A 421 14.58 -13.94 -11.23
C GLY A 421 13.25 -13.42 -11.77
N GLY A 422 13.05 -13.50 -13.09
CA GLY A 422 11.79 -13.11 -13.74
C GLY A 422 10.58 -14.03 -13.44
N ASP A 423 10.81 -15.10 -12.68
CA ASP A 423 9.80 -16.02 -12.14
C ASP A 423 10.03 -16.10 -10.62
N ASP A 424 8.99 -15.84 -9.82
CA ASP A 424 9.03 -15.81 -8.34
C ASP A 424 9.43 -17.16 -7.71
N ASN A 425 9.66 -18.18 -8.53
CA ASN A 425 10.12 -19.49 -8.11
C ASN A 425 11.64 -19.60 -7.89
N ILE A 426 12.45 -18.68 -8.44
CA ILE A 426 13.92 -18.77 -8.42
C ILE A 426 14.55 -17.50 -7.83
N MET A 427 15.45 -17.69 -6.86
CA MET A 427 16.18 -16.63 -6.19
C MET A 427 17.69 -16.87 -6.29
N ASP A 428 18.44 -15.91 -6.80
CA ASP A 428 19.89 -15.89 -6.65
C ASP A 428 20.25 -15.24 -5.33
N LEU A 429 21.06 -15.91 -4.51
CA LEU A 429 21.40 -15.46 -3.17
C LEU A 429 22.92 -15.33 -3.02
N ARG A 430 23.38 -14.14 -2.65
CA ARG A 430 24.71 -13.95 -2.04
C ARG A 430 24.56 -13.99 -0.54
N TYR A 431 25.46 -14.71 0.14
CA TYR A 431 25.37 -14.88 1.58
C TYR A 431 26.73 -14.94 2.24
N LYS A 432 26.77 -14.51 3.49
CA LYS A 432 27.94 -14.56 4.35
C LYS A 432 27.52 -14.82 5.78
N PHE A 433 27.98 -15.91 6.38
CA PHE A 433 27.67 -16.20 7.78
C PHE A 433 28.75 -16.98 8.51
N ASP A 434 28.74 -16.83 9.83
CA ASP A 434 29.56 -17.64 10.72
C ASP A 434 28.84 -18.97 11.03
N VAL A 435 29.54 -20.09 10.80
CA VAL A 435 29.08 -21.41 11.26
C VAL A 435 29.25 -21.45 12.76
N VAL A 436 28.17 -21.73 13.49
CA VAL A 436 28.16 -21.66 14.95
C VAL A 436 27.97 -23.05 15.54
N ALA A 437 28.77 -23.39 16.56
CA ALA A 437 28.50 -24.50 17.45
C ALA A 437 28.48 -23.96 18.90
N GLY A 438 27.28 -23.86 19.49
CA GLY A 438 27.08 -23.21 20.77
C GLY A 438 27.27 -21.69 20.69
N ASP A 439 28.15 -21.12 21.52
CA ASP A 439 28.46 -19.68 21.54
C ASP A 439 29.73 -19.29 20.76
N ARG A 440 30.33 -20.23 19.99
CA ARG A 440 31.59 -20.00 19.28
C ARG A 440 31.41 -20.13 17.76
N ALA A 441 32.01 -19.19 17.04
CA ALA A 441 32.19 -19.29 15.59
C ALA A 441 33.24 -20.38 15.28
N MET A 442 32.85 -21.35 14.47
CA MET A 442 33.69 -22.48 14.03
C MET A 442 34.38 -22.18 12.69
N GLY A 443 33.82 -21.26 11.91
CA GLY A 443 34.34 -20.83 10.61
C GLY A 443 33.39 -19.84 9.96
N ARG A 444 33.82 -19.22 8.87
CA ARG A 444 33.01 -18.28 8.10
C ARG A 444 32.83 -18.79 6.68
N ILE A 445 31.60 -18.75 6.19
CA ILE A 445 31.24 -19.06 4.82
C ILE A 445 30.86 -17.76 4.13
N GLU A 446 31.38 -17.56 2.92
CA GLU A 446 31.04 -16.45 2.04
C GLU A 446 30.93 -17.03 0.62
N SER A 447 29.73 -16.98 0.04
CA SER A 447 29.47 -17.59 -1.26
C SER A 447 28.19 -17.05 -1.90
N ALA A 448 27.83 -17.65 -3.04
CA ALA A 448 26.56 -17.42 -3.71
C ALA A 448 25.95 -18.76 -4.12
N THR A 449 24.62 -18.83 -4.15
CA THR A 449 23.86 -20.01 -4.57
C THR A 449 22.53 -19.59 -5.19
N THR A 450 21.84 -20.53 -5.81
CA THR A 450 20.48 -20.33 -6.31
C THR A 450 19.53 -21.16 -5.45
N LEU A 451 18.47 -20.53 -4.97
CA LEU A 451 17.42 -21.14 -4.17
C LEU A 451 16.13 -21.24 -4.99
N TYR A 452 15.39 -22.31 -4.75
CA TYR A 452 14.02 -22.43 -5.23
C TYR A 452 13.06 -22.09 -4.08
N ASN A 453 11.98 -21.38 -4.39
CA ASN A 453 11.00 -20.93 -3.40
C ASN A 453 10.53 -22.09 -2.50
N GLY A 454 10.72 -21.94 -1.19
CA GLY A 454 10.36 -22.90 -0.14
C GLY A 454 11.19 -24.18 -0.09
N LYS A 455 12.19 -24.37 -0.96
CA LYS A 455 13.01 -25.59 -0.99
C LYS A 455 14.33 -25.41 -0.24
N PRO A 456 14.66 -26.31 0.70
CA PRO A 456 15.95 -26.28 1.39
C PRO A 456 17.09 -26.66 0.43
N VAL A 457 18.19 -25.92 0.51
CA VAL A 457 19.43 -26.16 -0.24
C VAL A 457 20.58 -26.30 0.74
N ARG A 458 21.26 -27.44 0.71
CA ARG A 458 22.48 -27.66 1.49
C ARG A 458 23.65 -26.91 0.86
N VAL A 459 24.18 -25.93 1.58
CA VAL A 459 25.25 -25.04 1.09
C VAL A 459 26.62 -25.37 1.64
N ALA A 460 26.69 -26.06 2.78
CA ALA A 460 27.95 -26.50 3.36
C ALA A 460 27.75 -27.72 4.27
N THR A 461 28.85 -28.42 4.51
CA THR A 461 28.96 -29.45 5.53
C THR A 461 30.22 -29.16 6.34
N TYR A 462 30.05 -28.98 7.64
CA TYR A 462 31.17 -28.83 8.56
C TYR A 462 31.45 -30.16 9.24
N SER A 463 32.64 -30.71 9.04
CA SER A 463 33.11 -31.93 9.69
C SER A 463 34.27 -31.63 10.63
N LYS A 464 34.25 -32.24 11.80
CA LYS A 464 35.35 -32.20 12.77
C LYS A 464 35.52 -33.58 13.37
N GLU A 465 36.77 -34.03 13.51
CA GLU A 465 37.09 -35.33 14.07
C GLU A 465 36.41 -35.54 15.44
N GLY A 466 35.68 -36.64 15.58
CA GLY A 466 34.91 -36.96 16.79
C GLY A 466 33.56 -36.25 16.94
N MET A 467 33.12 -35.44 15.97
CA MET A 467 31.79 -34.83 15.93
C MET A 467 30.99 -35.34 14.73
N LYS A 468 29.66 -35.37 14.86
CA LYS A 468 28.78 -35.59 13.70
C LYS A 468 28.89 -34.39 12.76
N ASP A 469 28.86 -34.66 11.47
CA ASP A 469 28.84 -33.63 10.44
C ASP A 469 27.64 -32.70 10.65
N LEU A 470 27.93 -31.40 10.66
CA LEU A 470 26.92 -30.36 10.73
C LEU A 470 26.61 -29.89 9.32
N GLU A 471 25.43 -30.26 8.83
CA GLU A 471 24.92 -29.72 7.57
C GLU A 471 24.43 -28.29 7.78
N VAL A 472 24.76 -27.43 6.83
CA VAL A 472 24.22 -26.06 6.77
C VAL A 472 23.31 -25.95 5.57
N VAL A 473 22.05 -25.65 5.85
CA VAL A 473 20.96 -25.57 4.89
C VAL A 473 20.44 -24.14 4.85
N LEU A 474 20.19 -23.62 3.65
CA LEU A 474 19.47 -22.37 3.41
C LEU A 474 18.11 -22.67 2.80
N THR A 475 17.08 -21.99 3.27
CA THR A 475 15.75 -21.97 2.66
C THR A 475 15.38 -20.54 2.37
N GLY A 476 14.92 -20.26 1.16
CA GLY A 476 14.40 -18.95 0.77
C GLY A 476 12.91 -19.06 0.46
N THR A 477 12.12 -18.09 0.92
CA THR A 477 10.68 -18.03 0.67
C THR A 477 10.30 -16.65 0.19
N VAL A 478 9.53 -16.57 -0.89
CA VAL A 478 8.87 -15.33 -1.30
C VAL A 478 7.65 -15.11 -0.41
N THR A 479 7.63 -14.01 0.33
CA THR A 479 6.52 -13.63 1.21
C THR A 479 5.68 -12.55 0.53
N GLY A 480 4.43 -12.88 0.22
CA GLY A 480 3.46 -11.98 -0.42
C GLY A 480 2.42 -11.43 0.55
N GLU A 481 2.85 -10.96 1.72
CA GLU A 481 1.93 -10.45 2.76
C GLU A 481 1.46 -9.02 2.51
#